data_AF-A0A1B6NSH8-F1
#
_entry.id   AF-A0A1B6NSH8-F1
#
_cell.length_a   1.000
_cell.length_b   1.000
_cell.length_c   1.000
_cell.angle_alpha   90.00
_cell.angle_beta   90.00
_cell.angle_gamma   90.00
#
_symmetry.space_group_name_H-M   'P 1'
#
loop_
_entity.id
_entity.type
_entity.pdbx_description
1 polymer ?
#
loop_
_entity_poly.entity_id
_entity_poly.type
_entity_poly.pdbx_seq_one_letter_code
_entity_poly.pdbx_strand_id
1 'polypeptide(L)'
;MQRIFKDRNHKKVDVVAVEQVSQCRFEDWRMHSLNLSASNWHRLSDHAQLGEISPFKPEHWPYWFIEYFIECVRKFDYSNISHDTNYITFDDLGYSELEEKLTQDNTLLFIFLGLLVASTAAVLLFRYDVIL
;
A
#
# COMPACT_ATOMS: atom_id res chain seq x y z
N MET A 1 18.31 17.65 5.09
CA MET A 1 17.39 17.88 3.96
C MET A 1 17.81 19.00 3.02
N GLN A 2 18.14 20.22 3.48
CA GLN A 2 18.48 21.35 2.58
C GLN A 2 19.60 21.06 1.56
N ARG A 3 20.58 20.20 1.90
CA ARG A 3 21.63 19.77 0.96
C ARG A 3 21.08 18.89 -0.17
N ILE A 4 20.13 18.01 0.15
CA ILE A 4 19.48 17.11 -0.84
C ILE A 4 18.69 17.97 -1.82
N PHE A 5 17.87 18.92 -1.35
CA PHE A 5 17.04 19.77 -2.23
C PHE A 5 17.83 20.63 -3.23
N LYS A 6 19.14 20.82 -3.02
CA LYS A 6 20.02 21.59 -3.92
C LYS A 6 20.80 20.69 -4.90
N ASP A 7 20.66 19.37 -4.80
CA ASP A 7 21.33 18.43 -5.68
C ASP A 7 20.78 18.57 -7.12
N ARG A 8 21.67 18.50 -8.10
CA ARG A 8 21.32 18.66 -9.53
C ARG A 8 20.77 17.38 -10.15
N ASN A 9 20.94 16.24 -9.49
CA ASN A 9 20.55 14.92 -10.00
C ASN A 9 19.05 14.62 -9.86
N HIS A 10 18.28 15.50 -9.21
CA HIS A 10 16.82 15.41 -9.15
C HIS A 10 16.19 16.79 -9.32
N LYS A 11 14.90 16.81 -9.63
CA LYS A 11 14.08 18.01 -9.80
C LYS A 11 12.72 17.76 -9.17
N LYS A 12 12.05 18.83 -8.71
CA LYS A 12 10.70 18.78 -8.13
C LYS A 12 10.62 17.83 -6.93
N VAL A 13 11.29 18.20 -5.85
CA VAL A 13 11.25 17.44 -4.59
C VAL A 13 10.05 17.88 -3.79
N ASP A 14 9.18 16.93 -3.48
CA ASP A 14 8.06 17.15 -2.57
C ASP A 14 8.28 16.43 -1.25
N VAL A 15 7.83 17.06 -0.17
CA VAL A 15 7.87 16.48 1.17
C VAL A 15 6.52 15.82 1.43
N VAL A 16 6.54 14.49 1.53
CA VAL A 16 5.33 13.68 1.67
C VAL A 16 4.80 13.70 3.11
N ALA A 17 5.70 13.66 4.11
CA ALA A 17 5.34 13.66 5.52
C ALA A 17 6.45 14.31 6.35
N VAL A 18 6.06 15.05 7.40
CA VAL A 18 6.95 15.49 8.48
C VAL A 18 6.22 15.28 9.79
N GLU A 19 6.63 14.28 10.55
CA GLU A 19 5.94 13.88 11.76
C GLU A 19 6.93 13.69 12.91
N GLN A 20 6.47 13.97 14.11
CA GLN A 20 7.22 13.63 15.31
C GLN A 20 7.01 12.14 15.60
N VAL A 21 8.10 11.37 15.56
CA VAL A 21 8.10 9.95 15.91
C VAL A 21 8.66 9.73 17.30
N SER A 22 8.09 8.79 18.06
CA SER A 22 8.56 8.43 19.40
C SER A 22 9.86 7.63 19.37
N GLN A 23 10.11 6.88 18.29
CA GLN A 23 11.27 6.02 18.09
C GLN A 23 11.68 6.01 16.62
N CYS A 24 12.98 5.81 16.36
CA CYS A 24 13.48 5.64 15.00
C CYS A 24 13.01 4.30 14.46
N ARG A 25 12.35 4.29 13.30
CA ARG A 25 11.91 3.05 12.64
C ARG A 25 13.03 2.42 11.80
N PHE A 26 13.98 3.22 11.31
CA PHE A 26 15.13 2.76 10.54
C PHE A 26 16.38 2.77 11.44
N GLU A 27 16.67 1.64 12.09
CA GLU A 27 17.79 1.53 13.04
C GLU A 27 19.15 1.39 12.33
N ASP A 28 19.18 0.85 11.11
CA ASP A 28 20.39 0.87 10.26
C ASP A 28 20.60 2.29 9.71
N TRP A 29 21.71 2.91 10.10
CA TRP A 29 22.08 4.26 9.68
C TRP A 29 22.57 4.33 8.22
N ARG A 30 22.88 3.17 7.62
CA ARG A 30 23.32 3.09 6.23
C ARG A 30 22.12 3.35 5.31
N MET A 31 22.36 4.21 4.32
CA MET A 31 21.39 4.44 3.26
C MET A 31 21.35 3.22 2.34
N HIS A 32 20.17 2.63 2.19
CA HIS A 32 19.91 1.58 1.21
C HIS A 32 19.16 2.16 0.01
N SER A 33 19.45 1.67 -1.20
CA SER A 33 18.82 2.13 -2.44
C SER A 33 18.18 0.94 -3.15
N LEU A 34 16.90 1.07 -3.51
CA LEU A 34 16.15 0.06 -4.25
C LEU A 34 15.78 0.59 -5.63
N ASN A 35 15.93 -0.24 -6.66
CA ASN A 35 15.55 0.11 -8.03
C ASN A 35 14.16 -0.43 -8.38
N LEU A 36 13.17 0.46 -8.40
CA LEU A 36 11.77 0.14 -8.68
C LEU A 36 11.40 0.54 -10.12
N SER A 37 12.13 0.00 -11.09
CA SER A 37 11.89 0.27 -12.51
C SER A 37 10.53 -0.26 -12.99
N ALA A 38 10.00 0.34 -14.06
CA ALA A 38 8.68 -0.03 -14.62
C ALA A 38 8.57 -1.51 -15.02
N SER A 39 9.67 -2.15 -15.43
CA SER A 39 9.71 -3.59 -15.72
C SER A 39 9.50 -4.46 -14.47
N ASN A 40 9.94 -3.98 -13.30
CA ASN A 40 9.76 -4.67 -12.02
C ASN A 40 8.35 -4.42 -11.46
N TRP A 41 7.78 -3.26 -11.78
CA TRP A 41 6.48 -2.81 -11.31
C TRP A 41 5.29 -3.27 -12.17
N HIS A 42 5.54 -3.71 -13.42
CA HIS A 42 4.49 -4.16 -14.36
C HIS A 42 3.67 -5.34 -13.82
N ARG A 43 4.23 -6.19 -12.94
CA ARG A 43 3.43 -7.26 -12.33
C ARG A 43 2.23 -6.76 -11.52
N LEU A 44 2.25 -5.50 -11.07
CA LEU A 44 1.14 -4.90 -10.35
C LEU A 44 -0.05 -4.50 -11.25
N SER A 45 0.21 -4.14 -12.51
CA SER A 45 -0.86 -3.60 -13.38
C SER A 45 -1.88 -4.65 -13.81
N ASP A 46 -1.53 -5.94 -13.70
CA ASP A 46 -2.42 -7.04 -14.07
C ASP A 46 -3.44 -7.36 -12.95
N HIS A 47 -3.23 -6.83 -11.75
CA HIS A 47 -4.18 -6.90 -10.64
C HIS A 47 -5.09 -5.66 -10.66
N ALA A 48 -6.33 -5.85 -11.10
CA ALA A 48 -7.32 -4.81 -11.40
C ALA A 48 -7.63 -3.81 -10.26
N GLN A 49 -7.22 -4.10 -9.01
CA GLN A 49 -7.55 -3.29 -7.84
C GLN A 49 -6.51 -2.18 -7.54
N LEU A 50 -5.36 -2.15 -8.22
CA LEU A 50 -4.23 -1.29 -7.84
C LEU A 50 -3.65 -0.45 -8.98
N GLY A 51 -4.46 -0.21 -10.02
CA GLY A 51 -4.11 0.71 -11.10
C GLY A 51 -3.78 2.13 -10.64
N GLU A 52 -4.22 2.55 -9.44
CA GLU A 52 -3.89 3.86 -8.87
C GLU A 52 -2.49 3.94 -8.26
N ILE A 53 -1.93 2.80 -7.82
CA ILE A 53 -0.60 2.73 -7.20
C ILE A 53 0.47 2.19 -8.17
N SER A 54 0.08 1.81 -9.39
CA SER A 54 0.95 1.39 -10.48
C SER A 54 0.87 2.33 -11.68
N PRO A 55 2.00 2.72 -12.31
CA PRO A 55 3.39 2.40 -11.97
C PRO A 55 3.87 3.13 -10.70
N PHE A 56 5.12 2.90 -10.26
CA PHE A 56 5.74 3.61 -9.13
C PHE A 56 5.66 5.13 -9.30
N LYS A 57 4.65 5.74 -8.69
CA LYS A 57 4.31 7.17 -8.76
C LYS A 57 3.85 7.65 -7.37
N PRO A 58 4.79 7.75 -6.41
CA PRO A 58 4.46 8.08 -5.02
C PRO A 58 3.76 9.45 -4.85
N GLU A 59 3.91 10.35 -5.81
CA GLU A 59 3.21 11.66 -5.82
C GLU A 59 1.67 11.53 -5.89
N HIS A 60 1.16 10.42 -6.43
CA HIS A 60 -0.28 10.17 -6.57
C HIS A 60 -0.80 9.13 -5.57
N TRP A 61 0.05 8.59 -4.70
CA TRP A 61 -0.35 7.54 -3.78
C TRP A 61 -1.17 8.09 -2.61
N PRO A 62 -2.18 7.34 -2.15
CA PRO A 62 -2.85 7.70 -0.92
C PRO A 62 -1.90 7.52 0.27
N TYR A 63 -2.03 8.39 1.28
CA TYR A 63 -1.10 8.45 2.42
C TYR A 63 -0.92 7.10 3.14
N TRP A 64 -2.01 6.36 3.36
CA TRP A 64 -1.96 5.04 3.99
C TRP A 64 -1.04 4.06 3.25
N PHE A 65 -0.97 4.17 1.92
CA PHE A 65 -0.15 3.28 1.10
C PHE A 65 1.32 3.67 1.18
N ILE A 66 1.61 4.98 1.31
CA ILE A 66 2.96 5.47 1.54
C ILE A 66 3.50 4.92 2.87
N GLU A 67 2.72 4.98 3.95
CA GLU A 67 3.11 4.41 5.24
C GLU A 67 3.33 2.90 5.15
N TYR A 68 2.40 2.18 4.51
CA TYR A 68 2.53 0.74 4.28
C TYR A 68 3.82 0.42 3.52
N PHE A 69 4.09 1.13 2.43
CA PHE A 69 5.29 0.96 1.61
C PHE A 69 6.59 1.21 2.42
N ILE A 70 6.63 2.25 3.24
CA ILE A 70 7.78 2.55 4.12
C ILE A 70 8.02 1.40 5.11
N GLU A 71 6.96 0.82 5.69
CA GLU A 71 7.08 -0.34 6.58
C GLU A 71 7.57 -1.59 5.86
N CYS A 72 7.15 -1.81 4.62
CA CYS A 72 7.65 -2.91 3.79
C CYS A 72 9.16 -2.77 3.51
N VAL A 73 9.59 -1.58 3.07
CA VAL A 73 11.01 -1.26 2.82
C VAL A 73 11.86 -1.38 4.09
N ARG A 74 11.28 -1.07 5.26
CA ARG A 74 11.95 -1.22 6.55
C ARG A 74 12.21 -2.68 6.92
N LYS A 75 11.23 -3.56 6.68
CA LYS A 75 11.33 -4.99 7.00
C LYS A 75 12.08 -5.78 5.93
N PHE A 76 12.28 -5.19 4.76
CA PHE A 76 12.96 -5.83 3.65
C PHE A 76 14.38 -6.26 4.03
N ASP A 77 14.69 -7.53 3.79
CA ASP A 77 16.01 -8.08 4.04
C ASP A 77 16.93 -7.81 2.84
N TYR A 78 17.73 -6.76 2.97
CA TYR A 78 18.70 -6.34 1.95
C TYR A 78 19.78 -7.38 1.65
N SER A 79 19.97 -8.40 2.49
CA SER A 79 20.93 -9.48 2.21
C SER A 79 20.46 -10.43 1.10
N ASN A 80 19.16 -10.44 0.80
CA ASN A 80 18.57 -11.25 -0.26
C ASN A 80 18.59 -10.55 -1.63
N ILE A 81 19.12 -9.33 -1.74
CA ILE A 81 19.33 -8.67 -3.03
C ILE A 81 20.49 -9.38 -3.73
N SER A 82 20.18 -10.29 -4.67
CA SER A 82 21.20 -10.90 -5.51
C SER A 82 21.86 -9.81 -6.36
N HIS A 83 23.18 -9.68 -6.24
CA HIS A 83 23.99 -8.70 -6.96
C HIS A 83 23.86 -8.82 -8.49
N ASP A 84 23.47 -10.00 -8.99
CA ASP A 84 23.38 -10.30 -10.43
C ASP A 84 22.08 -9.83 -11.08
N THR A 85 21.05 -9.51 -10.30
CA THR A 85 19.74 -9.16 -10.84
C THR A 85 19.27 -7.75 -10.50
N ASN A 86 19.62 -7.18 -9.34
CA ASN A 86 19.07 -5.88 -8.89
C ASN A 86 17.53 -5.77 -9.04
N TYR A 87 16.84 -6.90 -9.14
CA TYR A 87 15.41 -6.96 -9.38
C TYR A 87 14.73 -7.30 -8.06
N ILE A 88 14.11 -6.30 -7.46
CA ILE A 88 13.14 -6.49 -6.38
C ILE A 88 11.77 -6.40 -7.03
N THR A 89 10.97 -7.42 -6.82
CA THR A 89 9.56 -7.45 -7.23
C THR A 89 8.71 -6.87 -6.11
N PHE A 90 7.49 -6.46 -6.46
CA PHE A 90 6.57 -5.93 -5.45
C PHE A 90 6.08 -7.02 -4.48
N ASP A 91 6.06 -8.29 -4.91
CA ASP A 91 5.82 -9.43 -4.02
C ASP A 91 6.91 -9.56 -2.95
N ASP A 92 8.17 -9.26 -3.29
CA ASP A 92 9.28 -9.22 -2.32
C ASP A 92 9.08 -8.12 -1.25
N LEU A 93 8.23 -7.13 -1.54
CA LEU A 93 7.81 -6.08 -0.60
C LEU A 93 6.53 -6.47 0.16
N GLY A 94 6.08 -7.72 0.12
CA GLY A 94 4.94 -8.22 0.89
C GLY A 94 3.57 -7.92 0.29
N TYR A 95 3.51 -7.64 -1.01
CA TYR A 95 2.27 -7.28 -1.68
C TYR A 95 1.17 -8.33 -1.65
N SER A 96 1.51 -9.59 -1.89
CA SER A 96 0.52 -10.66 -1.94
C SER A 96 -0.27 -10.75 -0.61
N GLU A 97 0.39 -10.43 0.51
CA GLU A 97 -0.24 -10.35 1.84
C GLU A 97 -1.20 -9.15 1.96
N LEU A 98 -0.86 -8.01 1.33
CA LEU A 98 -1.75 -6.84 1.27
C LEU A 98 -2.99 -7.12 0.42
N GLU A 99 -2.82 -7.74 -0.75
CA GLU A 99 -3.94 -8.09 -1.65
C GLU A 99 -4.91 -9.07 -0.97
N GLU A 100 -4.36 -10.09 -0.29
CA GLU A 100 -5.15 -11.04 0.50
C GLU A 100 -5.95 -10.30 1.59
N LYS A 101 -5.29 -9.40 2.33
CA LYS A 101 -5.92 -8.62 3.41
C LYS A 101 -7.00 -7.67 2.89
N LEU A 102 -6.74 -6.91 1.83
CA LEU A 102 -7.71 -6.00 1.23
C LEU A 102 -8.92 -6.76 0.67
N THR A 103 -8.69 -7.93 0.07
CA THR A 103 -9.77 -8.79 -0.42
C THR A 103 -10.62 -9.33 0.74
N GLN A 104 -9.99 -9.73 1.85
CA GLN A 104 -10.68 -10.19 3.05
C GLN A 104 -11.51 -9.06 3.69
N ASP A 105 -10.93 -7.86 3.84
CA ASP A 105 -11.62 -6.71 4.43
C ASP A 105 -12.82 -6.27 3.58
N ASN A 106 -12.67 -6.24 2.25
CA ASN A 106 -13.79 -5.97 1.34
C ASN A 106 -14.89 -7.04 1.47
N THR A 107 -14.52 -8.32 1.58
CA THR A 107 -15.48 -9.42 1.76
C THR A 107 -16.28 -9.25 3.06
N LEU A 108 -15.61 -8.91 4.16
CA LEU A 108 -16.26 -8.63 5.44
C LEU A 108 -17.21 -7.43 5.37
N LEU A 109 -16.82 -6.37 4.66
CA LEU A 109 -17.68 -5.20 4.43
C LEU A 109 -18.94 -5.56 3.63
N PHE A 110 -18.83 -6.39 2.59
CA PHE A 110 -19.99 -6.85 1.83
C PHE A 110 -20.92 -7.74 2.67
N ILE A 111 -20.37 -8.62 3.51
CA ILE A 111 -21.18 -9.43 4.45
C ILE A 111 -21.94 -8.53 5.42
N PHE A 112 -21.26 -7.53 6.00
CA PHE A 112 -21.88 -6.57 6.90
C PHE A 112 -23.00 -5.77 6.22
N LEU A 113 -22.75 -5.27 5.01
CA LEU A 113 -23.75 -4.53 4.24
C LEU A 113 -24.96 -5.41 3.90
N GLY A 114 -24.72 -6.68 3.55
CA GLY A 114 -25.78 -7.67 3.33
C GLY A 114 -26.65 -7.90 4.57
N LEU A 115 -26.04 -8.04 5.74
CA LEU A 115 -26.76 -8.18 7.02
C LEU A 115 -27.54 -6.91 7.40
N LEU A 116 -27.00 -5.73 7.11
CA LEU A 116 -27.67 -4.45 7.34
C LEU A 116 -28.93 -4.33 6.46
N VAL A 117 -28.82 -4.70 5.17
CA VAL A 117 -29.96 -4.67 4.25
C VAL A 117 -31.00 -5.70 4.66
N ALA A 118 -30.58 -6.93 5.00
CA ALA A 118 -31.48 -7.99 5.43
C ALA A 118 -32.21 -7.65 6.74
N SER A 119 -31.51 -7.06 7.71
CA SER A 119 -32.13 -6.63 8.98
C SER A 119 -33.10 -5.47 8.75
N THR A 120 -32.76 -4.50 7.90
CA THR A 120 -33.67 -3.39 7.55
C THR A 120 -34.92 -3.91 6.83
N ALA A 121 -34.76 -4.83 5.88
CA ALA A 121 -35.87 -5.48 5.17
C ALA A 121 -36.77 -6.28 6.12
N ALA A 122 -36.19 -7.04 7.06
CA ALA A 122 -36.95 -7.78 8.07
C ALA A 122 -37.76 -6.83 8.96
N VAL A 123 -37.14 -5.75 9.47
CA VAL A 123 -37.83 -4.73 10.28
C VAL A 123 -38.99 -4.09 9.50
N LEU A 124 -38.81 -3.80 8.21
CA LEU A 124 -39.88 -3.28 7.36
C LEU A 124 -41.00 -4.31 7.16
N LEU A 125 -40.67 -5.56 6.84
CA LEU A 125 -41.68 -6.63 6.66
C LEU A 125 -42.50 -6.87 7.94
N PHE A 126 -41.86 -6.86 9.11
CA PHE A 126 -42.54 -6.94 10.41
C PHE A 126 -43.36 -5.70 10.75
N ARG A 127 -42.92 -4.50 10.34
CA ARG A 127 -43.68 -3.25 10.59
C ARG A 127 -44.91 -3.08 9.70
N TYR A 128 -44.90 -3.68 8.51
CA TYR A 128 -45.96 -3.49 7.52
C TYR A 128 -46.89 -4.72 7.38
N ASP A 129 -46.85 -5.68 8.32
CA ASP A 129 -47.70 -6.90 8.35
C ASP A 129 -47.77 -7.63 7.00
N VAL A 130 -46.67 -7.65 6.24
CA VAL A 130 -46.62 -8.35 4.93
C VAL A 130 -46.45 -9.86 5.12
N ILE A 131 -46.09 -10.30 6.34
CA ILE A 131 -46.00 -11.71 6.72
C ILE A 131 -47.00 -11.96 7.85
N LEU A 132 -48.19 -12.44 7.48
CA LEU A 132 -49.09 -13.22 8.33
C LEU A 132 -49.38 -14.56 7.63
#